data_AF-A0A6B7EYK5-F1
#
_entry.id   AF-A0A6B7EYK5-F1
#
_cell.length_a   1.000
_cell.length_b   1.000
_cell.length_c   1.000
_cell.angle_alpha   90.00
_cell.angle_beta   90.00
_cell.angle_gamma   90.00
#
_symmetry.space_group_name_H-M   'P 1'
#
loop_
_entity.id
_entity.type
_entity.pdbx_description
1 polymer ?
#
loop_
_entity_poly.entity_id
_entity_poly.type
_entity_poly.pdbx_seq_one_letter_code
_entity_poly.pdbx_strand_id
1 'polypeptide(L)'
;MKKKAMLQLKVHVKIGEKVKVISGKEKGKIGLVKKILKQKNRLIIEGINIGVKHIKPSRPGQNGEIKRIEFPIHSSNVSLYQE
;
A
#
# COMPACT_ATOMS: atom_id res chain seq x y z
N MET A 1 -5.58 19.07 25.25
CA MET A 1 -5.94 18.34 24.01
C MET A 1 -5.46 16.89 24.13
N LYS A 2 -6.31 15.97 24.59
CA LYS A 2 -5.91 14.55 24.77
C LYS A 2 -5.79 13.92 23.38
N LYS A 3 -4.57 13.59 22.96
CA LYS A 3 -4.29 12.72 21.79
C LYS A 3 -5.08 11.44 22.02
N LYS A 4 -6.24 11.31 21.37
CA LYS A 4 -7.09 10.12 21.43
C LYS A 4 -6.19 8.93 21.08
N ALA A 5 -5.99 8.02 22.02
CA ALA A 5 -5.14 6.85 21.84
C ALA A 5 -5.56 6.17 20.52
N MET A 6 -4.65 6.23 19.56
CA MET A 6 -4.91 5.84 18.19
C MET A 6 -5.11 4.33 18.20
N LEU A 7 -6.35 3.87 18.01
CA LEU A 7 -6.68 2.45 17.89
C LEU A 7 -5.83 1.84 16.77
N GLN A 8 -4.73 1.20 17.15
CA GLN A 8 -3.85 0.48 16.25
C GLN A 8 -4.52 -0.85 15.95
N LEU A 9 -5.18 -0.93 14.79
CA LEU A 9 -5.68 -2.21 14.28
C LEU A 9 -4.50 -3.18 14.16
N LYS A 10 -4.67 -4.37 14.74
CA LYS A 10 -3.68 -5.44 14.66
C LYS A 10 -3.66 -5.96 13.23
N VAL A 11 -2.51 -5.84 12.56
CA VAL A 11 -2.29 -6.33 11.21
C VAL A 11 -1.47 -7.62 11.30
N HIS A 12 -1.84 -8.65 10.52
CA HIS A 12 -1.20 -9.97 10.56
C HIS A 12 0.12 -10.08 9.80
N VAL A 13 0.51 -9.02 9.07
CA VAL A 13 1.76 -8.96 8.28
C VAL A 13 2.69 -7.87 8.80
N LYS A 14 3.98 -8.03 8.52
CA LYS A 14 5.07 -7.09 8.82
C LYS A 14 5.63 -6.50 7.53
N ILE A 15 6.37 -5.40 7.69
CA ILE A 15 7.11 -4.77 6.59
C ILE A 15 8.25 -5.72 6.19
N GLY A 16 8.45 -5.94 4.89
CA GLY A 16 9.48 -6.84 4.37
C GLY A 16 9.03 -8.29 4.15
N GLU A 17 7.81 -8.67 4.53
CA GLU A 17 7.30 -10.02 4.25
C GLU A 17 6.78 -10.13 2.81
N LYS A 18 6.93 -11.31 2.21
CA LYS A 18 6.28 -11.67 0.95
C LYS A 18 4.83 -12.06 1.24
N VAL A 19 3.92 -11.47 0.47
CA VAL A 19 2.48 -11.73 0.59
C VAL A 19 1.89 -12.04 -0.78
N LYS A 20 0.89 -12.92 -0.80
CA LYS A 20 0.10 -13.25 -1.98
C LYS A 20 -1.26 -12.60 -1.88
N VAL A 21 -1.73 -11.99 -2.95
CA VAL A 21 -3.08 -11.43 -3.04
C VAL A 21 -4.09 -12.55 -3.24
N ILE A 22 -5.07 -12.65 -2.34
CA ILE A 22 -6.11 -13.68 -2.32
C ILE A 22 -7.30 -13.27 -3.20
N SER A 23 -7.65 -11.98 -3.17
CA SER A 23 -8.88 -11.45 -3.77
C SER A 23 -8.68 -10.08 -4.43
N GLY A 24 -9.58 -9.74 -5.37
CA GLY A 24 -9.57 -8.48 -6.11
C GLY A 24 -8.89 -8.56 -7.49
N LYS A 25 -8.69 -7.40 -8.12
CA LYS A 25 -8.13 -7.26 -9.48
C LYS A 25 -6.75 -7.92 -9.64
N GLU A 26 -5.97 -7.90 -8.58
CA GLU A 26 -4.57 -8.35 -8.58
C GLU A 26 -4.42 -9.76 -7.96
N LYS A 27 -5.49 -10.56 -7.93
CA LYS A 27 -5.51 -11.91 -7.35
C LYS A 27 -4.40 -12.79 -7.93
N GLY A 28 -3.71 -13.52 -7.05
CA GLY A 28 -2.66 -14.47 -7.39
C GLY A 28 -1.25 -13.87 -7.46
N LYS A 29 -1.12 -12.55 -7.58
CA LYS A 29 0.19 -11.88 -7.58
C LYS A 29 0.84 -11.94 -6.20
N ILE A 30 2.16 -12.05 -6.21
CA ILE A 30 3.00 -12.07 -5.02
C ILE A 30 3.84 -10.79 -5.03
N GLY A 31 4.02 -10.19 -3.87
CA GLY A 31 4.84 -9.00 -3.73
C GLY A 31 5.30 -8.77 -2.30
N LEU A 32 6.22 -7.82 -2.13
CA LEU A 32 6.82 -7.48 -0.85
C LEU A 32 6.07 -6.32 -0.19
N VAL A 33 5.82 -6.42 1.12
CA VAL A 33 5.14 -5.36 1.88
C VAL A 33 6.09 -4.18 2.10
N LYS A 34 5.88 -3.09 1.37
CA LYS A 34 6.66 -1.85 1.43
C LYS A 34 6.27 -0.97 2.61
N LYS A 35 4.97 -0.84 2.88
CA LYS A 35 4.46 0.01 3.97
C LYS A 35 3.13 -0.48 4.52
N ILE A 36 2.94 -0.32 5.82
CA ILE A 36 1.69 -0.65 6.53
C ILE A 36 1.03 0.63 7.04
N LEU A 37 -0.21 0.86 6.63
CA LEU A 37 -1.07 1.94 7.10
C LEU A 37 -2.02 1.40 8.19
N LYS A 38 -1.48 1.19 9.39
CA LYS A 38 -2.20 0.54 10.51
C LYS A 38 -3.53 1.23 10.87
N GLN A 39 -3.60 2.56 10.77
CA GLN A 39 -4.82 3.33 11.03
C GLN A 39 -5.98 2.98 10.10
N LYS A 40 -5.67 2.57 8.87
CA LYS A 40 -6.67 2.31 7.82
C LYS A 40 -6.77 0.81 7.48
N ASN A 41 -6.04 -0.04 8.18
CA ASN A 41 -5.91 -1.46 7.89
C ASN A 41 -5.51 -1.77 6.43
N ARG A 42 -4.62 -0.95 5.86
CA ARG A 42 -4.15 -1.11 4.48
C ARG A 42 -2.65 -1.30 4.38
N LEU A 43 -2.22 -1.89 3.28
CA LEU A 43 -0.86 -2.29 2.96
C LEU A 43 -0.49 -1.75 1.58
N ILE A 44 0.72 -1.24 1.43
CA ILE A 44 1.30 -0.92 0.13
C ILE A 44 2.27 -2.06 -0.19
N ILE A 45 2.01 -2.73 -1.30
CA ILE A 45 2.79 -3.87 -1.77
C ILE A 45 3.49 -3.46 -3.06
N GLU A 46 4.76 -3.79 -3.17
CA GLU A 46 5.57 -3.46 -4.33
C GLU A 46 5.04 -4.13 -5.60
N GLY A 47 4.92 -3.36 -6.68
CA GLY A 47 4.49 -3.87 -7.99
C GLY A 47 3.02 -4.26 -8.11
N ILE A 48 2.22 -4.12 -7.04
CA ILE A 48 0.81 -4.50 -7.02
C ILE A 48 -0.07 -3.25 -6.90
N ASN A 49 -1.20 -3.24 -7.61
CA ASN A 49 -2.19 -2.15 -7.56
C ASN A 49 -1.59 -0.79 -7.96
N ILE A 50 -0.87 -0.79 -9.08
CA ILE A 50 -0.24 0.42 -9.64
C ILE A 50 -1.33 1.29 -10.27
N GLY A 51 -1.34 2.56 -9.90
CA GLY A 51 -2.20 3.57 -10.49
C GLY A 51 -1.40 4.79 -10.94
N VAL A 52 -2.04 5.61 -11.76
CA VAL A 52 -1.44 6.83 -12.30
C VAL A 52 -1.81 8.00 -11.41
N LYS A 53 -0.80 8.74 -10.94
CA LYS A 53 -0.97 9.99 -10.22
C LYS A 53 -0.40 11.13 -11.05
N HIS A 54 -1.28 12.02 -11.47
CA HIS A 54 -0.90 13.29 -12.10
C HIS A 54 -0.44 14.26 -11.02
N ILE A 55 0.81 14.69 -11.09
CA ILE A 55 1.39 15.63 -10.14
C ILE A 55 1.49 16.99 -10.83
N LYS A 56 0.72 17.95 -10.30
CA LYS A 56 0.83 19.35 -10.72
C LYS A 56 2.21 19.88 -10.33
N PRO A 57 2.85 20.68 -11.19
CA PRO A 57 4.14 21.28 -10.86
C PRO A 57 3.98 22.24 -9.68
N SER A 58 4.92 22.18 -8.74
CA SER A 58 4.89 23.00 -7.52
C SER A 58 5.71 24.28 -7.62
N ARG A 59 6.59 24.38 -8.63
CA ARG A 59 7.47 25.54 -8.84
C ARG A 59 7.33 26.04 -10.27
N PRO A 60 7.38 27.37 -10.50
CA PRO A 60 7.40 27.93 -11.84
C PRO A 60 8.63 27.38 -12.59
N GLY A 61 8.42 26.86 -13.79
CA GLY A 61 9.45 26.24 -14.64
C GLY A 61 9.59 24.72 -14.51
N GLN A 62 8.83 24.04 -13.64
CA GLN A 62 8.76 22.57 -13.63
C GLN A 62 7.62 22.07 -14.50
N ASN A 63 7.89 21.03 -15.29
CA ASN A 63 6.84 20.31 -16.03
C ASN A 63 6.03 19.42 -15.08
N GLY A 64 4.74 19.28 -15.35
CA GLY A 64 3.90 18.29 -14.68
C GLY A 64 4.40 16.87 -14.97
N GLU A 65 4.31 15.98 -13.99
CA GLU A 65 4.80 14.61 -14.12
C GLU A 65 3.66 13.61 -13.91
N ILE A 66 3.64 12.56 -14.74
CA ILE A 66 2.72 11.43 -14.62
C ILE A 66 3.48 10.31 -13.90
N LYS A 67 3.26 10.16 -12.58
CA LYS A 67 3.90 9.10 -11.80
C LYS A 67 3.02 7.86 -11.72
N ARG A 68 3.63 6.70 -11.93
CA ARG A 68 3.03 5.41 -11.62
C ARG A 68 3.40 5.04 -10.18
N ILE A 69 2.41 4.94 -9.30
CA ILE A 69 2.63 4.67 -7.87
C ILE A 69 1.79 3.49 -7.42
N GLU A 70 2.28 2.78 -6.40
CA GLU A 70 1.53 1.67 -5.80
C GLU A 70 0.44 2.20 -4.86
N PHE A 71 -0.77 1.67 -5.00
CA PHE A 71 -1.90 2.05 -4.16
C PHE A 71 -2.16 1.02 -3.05
N PRO A 72 -2.68 1.49 -1.89
CA PRO A 72 -2.89 0.62 -0.74
C PRO A 72 -4.02 -0.39 -0.96
N ILE A 73 -3.77 -1.64 -0.59
CA ILE A 73 -4.69 -2.78 -0.59
C ILE A 73 -5.12 -3.07 0.86
N HIS A 74 -6.34 -3.57 1.06
CA HIS A 74 -6.81 -3.94 2.41
C HIS A 74 -6.10 -5.22 2.90
N SER A 75 -5.75 -5.26 4.19
CA SER A 75 -5.00 -6.39 4.76
C SER A 75 -5.71 -7.74 4.62
N SER A 76 -7.05 -7.77 4.67
CA SER A 76 -7.84 -9.01 4.49
C SER A 76 -7.67 -9.67 3.13
N ASN A 77 -7.21 -8.93 2.12
CA ASN A 77 -7.10 -9.44 0.75
C ASN A 77 -5.72 -10.07 0.49
N VAL A 78 -4.89 -10.20 1.52
CA VAL A 78 -3.53 -10.73 1.38
C VAL A 78 -3.25 -11.82 2.41
N SER A 79 -2.53 -12.85 1.98
CA SER A 79 -2.01 -13.93 2.81
C SER A 79 -0.49 -13.83 2.89
N LEU A 80 0.08 -14.28 4.01
CA LEU A 80 1.51 -14.60 4.05
C LEU A 80 1.82 -15.64 2.99
N TYR A 81 2.91 -15.42 2.26
CA TYR A 81 3.47 -16.35 1.30
C TYR A 81 4.83 -16.77 1.83
N GLN A 82 4.93 -18.00 2.33
CA GLN A 82 6.20 -18.66 2.57
C GLN A 82 6.53 -19.51 1.35
N GLU A 83 7.77 -19.40 0.92
CA GLU A 83 8.36 -20.20 -0.15
C GLU A 83 8.75 -21.57 0.37
#